data_AF-A0A4P7ZW65-F1
#
_entry.id   AF-A0A4P7ZW65-F1
#
_cell.length_a   1.000
_cell.length_b   1.000
_cell.length_c   1.000
_cell.angle_alpha   90.00
_cell.angle_beta   90.00
_cell.angle_gamma   90.00
#
_symmetry.space_group_name_H-M   'P 1'
#
loop_
_entity.id
_entity.type
_entity.pdbx_description
1 polymer ?
#
loop_
_entity_poly.entity_id
_entity_poly.type
_entity_poly.pdbx_seq_one_letter_code
_entity_poly.pdbx_strand_id
1 'polypeptide(L)' 'MSEHLWLTTAELCSHLAISRSTLFAIRRSGLLKDGRHLVSKNPTSSRSHLLWHRQRCELALGRIS' A
#
# COMPACT_ATOMS: atom_id res chain seq x y z
N MET A 1 -15.30 -12.94 8.29
CA MET A 1 -14.61 -12.83 6.98
C MET A 1 -13.22 -12.29 7.26
N SER A 2 -12.18 -13.04 6.95
CA SER A 2 -10.80 -12.65 7.24
C SER A 2 -10.42 -11.46 6.36
N GLU A 3 -10.52 -10.23 6.89
CA GLU A 3 -10.08 -9.05 6.15
C GLU A 3 -8.58 -9.17 5.89
N HIS A 4 -8.18 -9.38 4.63
CA HIS A 4 -6.78 -9.38 4.24
C HIS A 4 -6.22 -7.96 4.43
N LEU A 5 -5.51 -7.76 5.54
CA LEU A 5 -4.86 -6.48 5.89
C LEU A 5 -3.81 -6.05 4.87
N TRP A 6 -3.20 -7.00 4.16
CA TRP A 6 -2.19 -6.77 3.14
C TRP A 6 -2.78 -6.93 1.75
N LEU A 7 -2.82 -5.82 1.01
CA LEU A 7 -3.39 -5.72 -0.33
C LEU A 7 -2.31 -5.58 -1.38
N THR A 8 -2.52 -6.14 -2.55
CA THR A 8 -1.72 -5.80 -3.73
C THR A 8 -1.91 -4.34 -4.10
N THR A 9 -1.03 -3.84 -4.97
CA THR A 9 -1.15 -2.48 -5.51
C THR A 9 -2.50 -2.23 -6.18
N ALA A 10 -3.02 -3.22 -6.94
CA ALA A 10 -4.30 -3.08 -7.63
C ALA A 10 -5.47 -3.01 -6.65
N GLU A 11 -5.49 -3.90 -5.66
CA GLU A 11 -6.53 -3.92 -4.61
C GLU A 11 -6.52 -2.64 -3.78
N LEU A 12 -5.33 -2.16 -3.37
CA LEU A 12 -5.25 -0.90 -2.62
C LEU A 12 -5.72 0.29 -3.47
N CYS A 13 -5.34 0.36 -4.75
CA CYS A 13 -5.81 1.41 -5.65
C CYS A 13 -7.34 1.43 -5.78
N SER A 14 -7.95 0.26 -5.97
CA SER A 14 -9.42 0.13 -6.02
C SER A 14 -10.06 0.54 -4.70
N HIS A 15 -9.50 0.09 -3.58
CA HIS A 15 -9.99 0.41 -2.24
C HIS A 15 -9.91 1.91 -1.92
N LEU A 16 -8.79 2.54 -2.28
CA LEU A 16 -8.53 3.96 -2.06
C LEU A 16 -9.14 4.86 -3.16
N ALA A 17 -9.76 4.30 -4.20
CA ALA A 17 -10.22 5.03 -5.38
C ALA A 17 -9.15 5.99 -5.96
N ILE A 18 -7.89 5.53 -6.05
CA ILE A 18 -6.77 6.30 -6.63
C ILE A 18 -6.05 5.51 -7.71
N SER A 19 -5.40 6.23 -8.63
CA SER A 19 -4.55 5.61 -9.64
C SER A 19 -3.27 5.04 -9.04
N ARG A 20 -2.66 4.09 -9.76
CA ARG A 20 -1.32 3.58 -9.42
C ARG A 20 -0.29 4.71 -9.37
N SER A 21 -0.32 5.61 -10.35
CA SER A 21 0.59 6.76 -10.43
C SER A 21 0.51 7.64 -9.18
N THR A 22 -0.72 7.89 -8.70
CA THR A 22 -0.99 8.64 -7.46
C THR A 22 -0.41 7.94 -6.25
N LEU A 23 -0.66 6.63 -6.11
CA LEU A 23 -0.13 5.83 -4.99
C LEU A 23 1.41 5.87 -4.93
N PHE A 24 2.08 5.74 -6.09
CA PHE A 24 3.55 5.83 -6.15
C PHE A 24 4.08 7.26 -5.96
N ALA A 25 3.33 8.30 -6.33
CA ALA A 25 3.67 9.68 -6.01
C ALA A 25 3.64 9.93 -4.49
N ILE A 26 2.59 9.43 -3.81
CA ILE A 26 2.45 9.49 -2.35
C ILE A 26 3.58 8.71 -1.64
N ARG A 27 3.96 7.55 -2.17
CA ARG A 27 5.12 6.82 -1.66
C ARG A 27 6.40 7.66 -1.81
N ARG A 28 6.62 8.26 -2.98
CA ARG A 28 7.80 9.11 -3.25
C ARG A 28 7.84 10.37 -2.38
N SER A 29 6.70 10.90 -1.93
CA SER A 29 6.66 12.02 -0.99
C SER A 29 7.02 11.63 0.45
N GLY A 30 7.19 10.33 0.73
CA GLY A 30 7.59 9.82 2.05
C GLY A 30 6.43 9.61 3.03
N LEU A 31 5.18 9.84 2.59
CA LEU A 31 3.99 9.61 3.42
C LEU A 31 3.78 8.11 3.69
N LEU A 32 4.02 7.27 2.68
CA LEU A 32 3.98 5.81 2.80
C LEU A 32 5.38 5.22 2.78
N LYS A 33 5.78 4.62 3.90
CA LYS A 33 7.13 4.08 4.15
C LYS A 33 7.23 2.57 4.00
N ASP A 34 8.31 2.11 3.36
CA ASP A 34 8.71 0.70 3.26
C ASP A 34 8.87 0.07 4.66
N GLY A 35 8.47 -1.20 4.81
CA GLY A 35 8.46 -1.94 6.08
C GLY A 35 7.30 -1.58 7.03
N ARG A 36 6.75 -0.37 6.93
CA ARG A 36 5.60 0.07 7.74
C ARG A 36 4.28 -0.02 6.98
N HIS A 37 4.21 0.59 5.81
CA HIS A 37 2.98 0.68 5.00
C HIS A 37 3.00 -0.29 3.83
N LEU A 38 4.19 -0.68 3.37
CA LEU A 38 4.35 -1.65 2.29
C LEU A 38 5.49 -2.62 2.57
N VAL A 39 5.39 -3.81 2.01
CA VAL A 39 6.42 -4.86 2.05
C VAL A 39 6.52 -5.53 0.67
N SER A 40 7.70 -6.03 0.33
CA SER A 40 7.88 -6.85 -0.87
C SER A 40 7.34 -8.25 -0.61
N LYS A 41 6.48 -8.77 -1.50
CA LYS A 41 5.90 -10.11 -1.37
C LYS A 41 6.97 -11.20 -1.28
N ASN A 42 8.02 -11.12 -2.11
CA ASN A 42 9.22 -11.96 -1.97
C ASN A 42 10.45 -11.05 -1.83
N PRO A 43 11.08 -10.94 -0.66
CA PRO A 43 12.24 -10.07 -0.48
C PRO A 43 13.47 -10.52 -1.29
N THR A 44 13.51 -11.77 -1.76
CA THR A 44 14.62 -12.36 -2.53
C THR A 44 14.49 -12.19 -4.05
N SER A 45 13.34 -11.71 -4.56
CA SER A 45 13.12 -11.50 -5.98
C SER A 45 13.03 -10.00 -6.31
N SER A 46 13.86 -9.55 -7.25
CA SER A 46 13.94 -8.16 -7.71
C SER A 46 12.68 -7.66 -8.44
N ARG A 47 11.76 -8.56 -8.85
CA ARG A 47 10.47 -8.21 -9.47
C ARG A 47 9.26 -8.44 -8.56
N SER A 48 9.47 -8.57 -7.26
CA SER A 48 8.38 -8.87 -6.34
C SER A 48 7.30 -7.80 -6.32
N HIS A 49 6.06 -8.28 -6.29
CA HIS A 49 4.89 -7.42 -6.12
C HIS A 49 4.93 -6.78 -4.73
N LEU A 50 4.57 -5.50 -4.65
CA LEU A 50 4.42 -4.80 -3.38
C LEU A 50 3.06 -5.13 -2.76
N LEU A 51 3.08 -5.46 -1.49
CA LEU A 51 1.92 -5.59 -0.63
C LEU A 51 1.84 -4.36 0.27
N TRP A 52 0.63 -3.85 0.47
CA TRP A 52 0.35 -2.64 1.20
C TRP A 52 -0.58 -2.93 2.37
N HIS A 53 -0.25 -2.41 3.54
CA HIS A 53 -1.08 -2.58 4.72
C HIS A 53 -2.24 -1.58 4.67
N ARG A 54 -3.45 -2.07 4.43
CA ARG A 54 -4.68 -1.28 4.22
C ARG A 54 -4.88 -0.22 5.31
N GLN A 55 -5.06 -0.64 6.56
CA GLN A 55 -5.34 0.27 7.68
C GLN A 55 -4.27 1.35 7.89
N ARG A 56 -2.98 0.98 7.79
CA ARG A 56 -1.89 1.94 7.94
C ARG A 56 -1.88 2.95 6.79
N CYS A 57 -2.18 2.52 5.57
CA CYS A 57 -2.30 3.43 4.43
C CYS A 57 -3.50 4.37 4.60
N GLU A 58 -4.65 3.85 5.03
CA GLU A 58 -5.85 4.66 5.31
C GLU A 58 -5.59 5.70 6.40
N LEU A 59 -4.95 5.31 7.51
CA LEU A 59 -4.55 6.20 8.61
C LEU A 59 -3.55 7.27 8.15
N ALA A 60 -2.51 6.88 7.41
CA ALA A 60 -1.50 7.82 6.90
C ALA A 60 -2.10 8.82 5.89
N LEU A 61 -3.17 8.44 5.21
CA LEU A 61 -3.91 9.29 4.28
C LEU A 61 -5.06 10.06 4.94
N GLY A 62 -5.26 9.93 6.25
CA GLY A 62 -6.33 10.61 7.00
C GLY A 62 -7.74 10.16 6.60
N ARG A 63 -7.91 8.94 6.08
CA ARG A 63 -9.21 8.42 5.61
C ARG A 63 -10.03 7.71 6.67
N ILE A 64 -9.42 7.44 7.82
CA ILE A 64 -10.11 6.90 8.99
C ILE A 64 -9.58 7.72 10.17
N SER A 65 -10.51 8.28 10.95
CA SER A 65 -10.24 8.98 12.23
C SER A 65 -10.57 8.05 13.39
#